data_AF-A0A7W3W4U9-F1
#
_entry.id   AF-A0A7W3W4U9-F1
#
_cell.length_a   1.000
_cell.length_b   1.000
_cell.length_c   1.000
_cell.angle_alpha   90.00
_cell.angle_beta   90.00
_cell.angle_gamma   90.00
#
_symmetry.space_group_name_H-M   'P 1'
#
loop_
_entity.id
_entity.type
_entity.pdbx_description
1 polymer ?
#
loop_
_entity_poly.entity_id
_entity_poly.type
_entity_poly.pdbx_seq_one_letter_code
_entity_poly.pdbx_strand_id
1 'polypeptide(L)'
;MARVLSLGEAVAELVHDGDTVALEGFTHLIPVAAGHEIIRQGRRNLTLVRMTPDIVYDQLIGAGCASKLIFSWGGNPGVGSLHRFRDAVQHSWPAPLEIEEHSHAGMANRYVAGASGLPFAVLRGYTGTDLPAQTDTIKPITCPFTGEQLTAVPALNPDVTIVHAQRADRAGNVQLWGIAGVQKEAVLAAKRSLVTVEEVVDELEPRPGALVLPSWAVTAVAEVPRGAAPSYAAGYYERDNAAYQAWDEIGRDREEFAKWLNDLTGVKA
;
A
#
# COMPACT_ATOMS: atom_id res chain seq x y z
N MET A 1 -17.23 -10.30 -11.58
CA MET A 1 -17.39 -8.87 -11.90
C MET A 1 -17.19 -8.10 -10.63
N ALA A 2 -16.42 -7.02 -10.67
CA ALA A 2 -16.20 -6.14 -9.52
C ALA A 2 -17.53 -5.59 -9.02
N ARG A 3 -17.72 -5.57 -7.70
CA ARG A 3 -18.91 -4.99 -7.06
C ARG A 3 -18.64 -3.55 -6.67
N VAL A 4 -19.61 -2.67 -6.87
CA VAL A 4 -19.57 -1.30 -6.34
C VAL A 4 -20.18 -1.32 -4.94
N LEU A 5 -19.38 -0.97 -3.94
CA LEU A 5 -19.74 -1.01 -2.52
C LEU A 5 -19.41 0.32 -1.85
N SER A 6 -19.99 0.61 -0.69
CA SER A 6 -19.45 1.68 0.15
C SER A 6 -18.05 1.30 0.67
N LEU A 7 -17.23 2.30 1.02
CA LEU A 7 -15.89 2.05 1.57
C LEU A 7 -15.93 1.15 2.81
N GLY A 8 -16.87 1.41 3.72
CA GLY A 8 -17.02 0.63 4.95
C GLY A 8 -17.36 -0.83 4.68
N GLU A 9 -18.33 -1.10 3.79
CA GLU A 9 -18.68 -2.46 3.38
C GLU A 9 -17.50 -3.17 2.69
N ALA A 10 -16.81 -2.48 1.78
CA ALA A 10 -15.68 -3.05 1.06
C ALA A 10 -14.53 -3.44 1.98
N VAL A 11 -14.16 -2.58 2.94
CA VAL A 11 -13.11 -2.90 3.93
C VAL A 11 -13.58 -3.98 4.91
N ALA A 12 -14.85 -3.95 5.31
CA ALA A 12 -15.43 -4.95 6.20
C ALA A 12 -15.40 -6.36 5.58
N GLU A 13 -15.68 -6.45 4.28
CA GLU A 13 -15.73 -7.71 3.55
C GLU A 13 -14.35 -8.20 3.08
N LEU A 14 -13.47 -7.29 2.69
CA LEU A 14 -12.23 -7.68 2.02
C LEU A 14 -11.03 -7.77 2.96
N VAL A 15 -10.96 -6.96 4.02
CA VAL A 15 -9.80 -6.94 4.92
C VAL A 15 -10.13 -7.69 6.20
N HIS A 16 -9.35 -8.73 6.50
CA HIS A 16 -9.49 -9.53 7.71
C HIS A 16 -8.26 -9.43 8.59
N ASP A 17 -8.42 -9.66 9.89
CA ASP A 17 -7.28 -9.76 10.80
C ASP A 17 -6.36 -10.90 10.38
N GLY A 18 -5.04 -10.68 10.44
CA GLY A 18 -4.05 -11.63 9.97
C GLY A 18 -3.73 -11.56 8.47
N ASP A 19 -4.46 -10.77 7.68
CA ASP A 19 -4.20 -10.65 6.24
C ASP A 19 -2.84 -9.99 5.96
N THR A 20 -2.24 -10.39 4.84
CA THR A 20 -1.21 -9.60 4.16
C THR A 20 -1.90 -8.53 3.32
N VAL A 21 -1.77 -7.26 3.71
CA VAL A 21 -2.48 -6.13 3.11
C VAL A 21 -1.49 -5.16 2.47
N ALA A 22 -1.65 -4.96 1.15
CA ALA A 22 -0.92 -3.94 0.41
C ALA A 22 -1.81 -2.73 0.15
N LEU A 23 -1.37 -1.54 0.57
CA LEU A 23 -1.95 -0.25 0.17
C LEU A 23 -0.91 0.45 -0.70
N GLU A 24 -1.13 0.48 -2.01
CA GLU A 24 -0.12 0.95 -2.97
C GLU A 24 -0.51 2.24 -3.70
N GLY A 25 0.51 3.00 -4.04
CA GLY A 25 0.51 4.32 -4.65
C GLY A 25 1.93 4.90 -4.56
N PHE A 26 2.25 5.96 -5.29
CA PHE A 26 3.61 6.52 -5.28
C PHE A 26 3.57 8.04 -5.29
N THR A 27 3.52 8.65 -4.10
CA THR A 27 3.20 10.08 -3.81
C THR A 27 1.83 10.55 -4.35
N HIS A 28 1.33 9.88 -5.36
CA HIS A 28 0.10 9.97 -6.11
C HIS A 28 -0.79 8.76 -5.79
N LEU A 29 -2.12 8.97 -5.70
CA LEU A 29 -3.13 7.92 -5.53
C LEU A 29 -2.86 6.95 -4.35
N ILE A 30 -2.34 7.47 -3.25
CA ILE A 30 -2.17 6.67 -2.03
C ILE A 30 -3.56 6.49 -1.39
N PRO A 31 -4.08 5.28 -1.14
CA PRO A 31 -5.46 5.07 -0.68
C PRO A 31 -5.64 5.37 0.82
N VAL A 32 -5.44 6.62 1.21
CA VAL A 32 -5.44 7.08 2.62
C VAL A 32 -6.79 6.81 3.29
N ALA A 33 -7.90 7.11 2.61
CA ALA A 33 -9.23 6.89 3.18
C ALA A 33 -9.49 5.41 3.53
N ALA A 34 -8.95 4.47 2.74
CA ALA A 34 -9.06 3.05 3.04
C ALA A 34 -8.20 2.65 4.25
N GLY A 35 -6.99 3.20 4.37
CA GLY A 35 -6.16 3.02 5.58
C GLY A 35 -6.85 3.53 6.84
N HIS A 36 -7.49 4.70 6.77
CA HIS A 36 -8.30 5.23 7.86
C HIS A 36 -9.49 4.30 8.20
N GLU A 37 -10.16 3.73 7.19
CA GLU A 37 -11.27 2.82 7.42
C GLU A 37 -10.82 1.50 8.09
N ILE A 38 -9.66 0.96 7.70
CA ILE A 38 -9.04 -0.18 8.39
C ILE A 38 -8.83 0.12 9.88
N ILE A 39 -8.36 1.33 10.20
CA ILE A 39 -8.19 1.79 11.59
C ILE A 39 -9.54 1.85 12.32
N ARG A 40 -10.57 2.47 11.72
CA ARG A 40 -11.92 2.59 12.32
C ARG A 40 -12.55 1.24 12.60
N GLN A 41 -12.38 0.28 11.70
CA GLN A 41 -12.90 -1.08 11.87
C GLN A 41 -12.06 -1.92 12.83
N GLY A 42 -10.98 -1.37 13.38
CA GLY A 42 -10.19 -2.01 14.42
C GLY A 42 -9.46 -3.27 13.93
N ARG A 43 -9.06 -3.34 12.66
CA ARG A 43 -8.33 -4.50 12.13
C ARG A 43 -6.96 -4.64 12.78
N ARG A 44 -6.52 -5.88 13.03
CA ARG A 44 -5.29 -6.19 13.78
C ARG A 44 -4.48 -7.32 13.14
N ASN A 45 -3.24 -7.44 13.59
CA ASN A 45 -2.31 -8.50 13.20
C ASN A 45 -2.05 -8.55 11.68
N LEU A 46 -2.10 -7.40 11.02
CA LEU A 46 -1.90 -7.32 9.57
C LEU A 46 -0.40 -7.40 9.24
N THR A 47 -0.06 -8.13 8.19
CA THR A 47 1.22 -7.97 7.51
C THR A 47 1.06 -6.85 6.48
N LEU A 48 1.55 -5.67 6.81
CA LEU A 48 1.48 -4.51 5.94
C LEU A 48 2.57 -4.59 4.87
N VAL A 49 2.22 -4.25 3.63
CA VAL A 49 3.15 -4.29 2.50
C VAL A 49 3.09 -3.00 1.71
N ARG A 50 4.23 -2.31 1.59
CA ARG A 50 4.34 -1.16 0.70
C ARG A 50 5.76 -0.90 0.27
N MET A 51 5.96 -0.54 -1.00
CA MET A 51 7.30 -0.15 -1.45
C MET A 51 7.85 1.05 -0.68
N THR A 52 7.03 2.11 -0.55
CA THR A 52 7.36 3.38 0.12
C THR A 52 6.35 3.73 1.23
N PRO A 53 6.30 3.01 2.37
CA PRO A 53 5.48 3.40 3.51
C PRO A 53 5.64 4.89 3.83
N ASP A 54 4.51 5.55 4.00
CA ASP A 54 4.39 6.97 4.31
C ASP A 54 3.46 7.17 5.51
N ILE A 55 2.86 8.36 5.64
CA ILE A 55 1.98 8.73 6.74
C ILE A 55 0.85 7.72 6.98
N VAL A 56 0.24 7.10 5.96
CA VAL A 56 -0.88 6.16 6.20
C VAL A 56 -0.39 4.86 6.85
N TYR A 57 0.85 4.46 6.59
CA TYR A 57 1.45 3.30 7.24
C TYR A 57 1.91 3.64 8.65
N ASP A 58 2.43 4.85 8.86
CA ASP A 58 2.74 5.37 10.20
C ASP A 58 1.48 5.40 11.09
N GLN A 59 0.34 5.81 10.52
CA GLN A 59 -0.97 5.78 11.15
C GLN A 59 -1.44 4.37 11.49
N LEU A 60 -1.41 3.45 10.52
CA LEU A 60 -1.82 2.05 10.72
C LEU A 60 -0.97 1.35 11.80
N ILE A 61 0.34 1.57 11.78
CA ILE A 61 1.29 1.03 12.77
C ILE A 61 1.00 1.64 14.15
N GLY A 62 0.89 2.97 14.23
CA GLY A 62 0.60 3.67 15.48
C GLY A 62 -0.77 3.32 16.08
N ALA A 63 -1.75 2.96 15.23
CA ALA A 63 -3.07 2.47 15.65
C ALA A 63 -3.07 0.99 16.07
N GLY A 64 -1.91 0.30 16.02
CA GLY A 64 -1.75 -1.09 16.41
C GLY A 64 -2.33 -2.09 15.41
N CYS A 65 -2.50 -1.70 14.13
CA CYS A 65 -3.07 -2.59 13.12
C CYS A 65 -2.05 -3.64 12.62
N ALA A 66 -0.76 -3.34 12.68
CA ALA A 66 0.31 -4.11 12.04
C ALA A 66 1.06 -5.02 13.02
N SER A 67 1.35 -6.25 12.60
CA SER A 67 2.32 -7.14 13.25
C SER A 67 3.63 -7.24 12.47
N LYS A 68 3.60 -7.02 11.15
CA LYS A 68 4.77 -7.03 10.26
C LYS A 68 4.68 -5.93 9.20
N LEU A 69 5.82 -5.40 8.78
CA LEU A 69 5.96 -4.49 7.65
C LEU A 69 6.98 -5.02 6.63
N ILE A 70 6.53 -5.23 5.38
CA ILE A 70 7.40 -5.56 4.25
C ILE A 70 7.54 -4.33 3.36
N PHE A 71 8.77 -3.81 3.20
CA PHE A 71 8.97 -2.53 2.52
C PHE A 71 10.36 -2.36 1.89
N SER A 72 10.55 -1.22 1.20
CA SER A 72 11.85 -0.87 0.59
C SER A 72 12.40 0.50 0.95
N TRP A 73 11.55 1.42 1.43
CA TRP A 73 11.97 2.71 2.00
C TRP A 73 10.84 3.27 2.86
N GLY A 74 11.13 3.80 4.05
CA GLY A 74 10.12 4.40 4.93
C GLY A 74 10.45 5.84 5.30
N GLY A 75 9.49 6.75 5.09
CA GLY A 75 9.69 8.17 5.39
C GLY A 75 8.47 9.03 5.05
N ASN A 76 8.44 10.25 5.58
CA ASN A 76 7.51 11.29 5.18
C ASN A 76 8.19 12.17 4.11
N PRO A 77 7.84 12.05 2.82
CA PRO A 77 8.56 12.71 1.73
C PRO A 77 8.57 14.23 1.87
N GLY A 78 9.77 14.79 2.03
CA GLY A 78 9.99 16.24 2.14
C GLY A 78 9.82 16.81 3.55
N VAL A 79 9.57 15.98 4.57
CA VAL A 79 9.39 16.43 5.95
C VAL A 79 10.34 15.73 6.91
N GLY A 80 10.35 14.39 6.94
CA GLY A 80 11.15 13.68 7.92
C GLY A 80 10.82 12.20 8.07
N SER A 81 10.96 11.70 9.29
CA SER A 81 10.85 10.28 9.59
C SER A 81 9.42 9.88 10.02
N LEU A 82 9.07 8.61 9.83
CA LEU A 82 7.81 8.04 10.30
C LEU A 82 7.94 7.68 11.78
N HIS A 83 7.39 8.51 12.64
CA HIS A 83 7.67 8.46 14.06
C HIS A 83 7.00 7.28 14.77
N ARG A 84 5.79 6.87 14.37
CA ARG A 84 5.10 5.69 14.93
C ARG A 84 5.74 4.39 14.45
N PHE A 85 6.19 4.35 13.20
CA PHE A 85 7.01 3.25 12.70
C PHE A 85 8.30 3.09 13.50
N ARG A 86 9.06 4.17 13.70
CA ARG A 86 10.27 4.10 14.53
C ARG A 86 9.97 3.67 15.96
N ASP A 87 8.90 4.17 16.55
CA ASP A 87 8.52 3.85 17.92
C ASP A 87 8.17 2.35 18.08
N ALA A 88 7.50 1.76 17.08
CA ALA A 88 7.22 0.33 17.06
C ALA A 88 8.51 -0.51 16.95
N VAL A 89 9.45 -0.11 16.09
CA VAL A 89 10.73 -0.83 15.92
C VAL A 89 11.65 -0.66 17.13
N GLN A 90 11.76 0.54 17.69
CA GLN A 90 12.73 0.87 18.75
C GLN A 90 12.21 0.55 20.15
N HIS A 91 10.90 0.67 20.37
CA HIS A 91 10.30 0.57 21.70
C HIS A 91 9.11 -0.39 21.77
N SER A 92 8.79 -1.11 20.68
CA SER A 92 7.63 -2.02 20.62
C SER A 92 6.31 -1.33 20.98
N TRP A 93 6.16 -0.06 20.61
CA TRP A 93 4.94 0.71 20.86
C TRP A 93 4.20 1.05 19.56
N PRO A 94 2.86 0.88 19.49
CA PRO A 94 1.98 0.35 20.54
C PRO A 94 2.10 -1.17 20.72
N ALA A 95 2.72 -1.86 19.76
CA ALA A 95 3.04 -3.28 19.80
C ALA A 95 4.37 -3.54 19.06
N PRO A 96 5.04 -4.69 19.29
CA PRO A 96 6.19 -5.10 18.49
C PRO A 96 5.85 -5.19 17.00
N LEU A 97 6.77 -4.73 16.14
CA LEU A 97 6.63 -4.79 14.69
C LEU A 97 7.82 -5.55 14.08
N GLU A 98 7.52 -6.67 13.42
CA GLU A 98 8.51 -7.33 12.57
C GLU A 98 8.73 -6.53 11.29
N ILE A 99 9.96 -6.48 10.79
CA ILE A 99 10.29 -5.82 9.52
C ILE A 99 10.95 -6.81 8.56
N GLU A 100 10.63 -6.66 7.28
CA GLU A 100 11.32 -7.32 6.17
C GLU A 100 11.64 -6.28 5.10
N GLU A 101 12.92 -6.01 4.91
CA GLU A 101 13.40 -4.98 3.99
C GLU A 101 13.90 -5.60 2.68
N HIS A 102 13.51 -4.98 1.57
CA HIS A 102 13.98 -5.32 0.23
C HIS A 102 14.47 -4.07 -0.49
N SER A 103 15.34 -4.21 -1.50
CA SER A 103 15.59 -3.10 -2.42
C SER A 103 14.30 -2.72 -3.16
N HIS A 104 14.17 -1.45 -3.57
CA HIS A 104 13.04 -1.00 -4.39
C HIS A 104 12.82 -1.85 -5.64
N ALA A 105 13.90 -2.14 -6.37
CA ALA A 105 13.84 -3.00 -7.56
C ALA A 105 13.39 -4.43 -7.21
N GLY A 106 13.82 -4.95 -6.06
CA GLY A 106 13.38 -6.24 -5.57
C GLY A 106 11.89 -6.29 -5.28
N MET A 107 11.35 -5.33 -4.52
CA MET A 107 9.91 -5.24 -4.25
C MET A 107 9.07 -5.17 -5.53
N ALA A 108 9.45 -4.31 -6.48
CA ALA A 108 8.76 -4.22 -7.76
C ALA A 108 8.77 -5.57 -8.51
N ASN A 109 9.93 -6.25 -8.53
CA ASN A 109 10.03 -7.54 -9.21
C ASN A 109 9.23 -8.65 -8.51
N ARG A 110 9.12 -8.62 -7.17
CA ARG A 110 8.25 -9.54 -6.41
C ARG A 110 6.77 -9.35 -6.79
N TYR A 111 6.29 -8.12 -6.94
CA TYR A 111 4.93 -7.85 -7.43
C TYR A 111 4.74 -8.31 -8.87
N VAL A 112 5.72 -8.07 -9.76
CA VAL A 112 5.67 -8.55 -11.15
C VAL A 112 5.57 -10.07 -11.21
N ALA A 113 6.34 -10.80 -10.41
CA ALA A 113 6.23 -12.25 -10.33
C ALA A 113 4.84 -12.69 -9.83
N GLY A 114 4.30 -12.05 -8.79
CA GLY A 114 2.96 -12.34 -8.29
C GLY A 114 1.87 -12.10 -9.33
N ALA A 115 1.89 -10.95 -9.99
CA ALA A 115 0.99 -10.60 -11.09
C ALA A 115 1.09 -11.55 -12.28
N SER A 116 2.25 -12.20 -12.47
CA SER A 116 2.50 -13.16 -13.54
C SER A 116 2.16 -14.60 -13.14
N GLY A 117 1.69 -14.85 -11.92
CA GLY A 117 1.45 -16.19 -11.40
C GLY A 117 2.73 -17.04 -11.23
N LEU A 118 3.89 -16.40 -11.15
CA LEU A 118 5.18 -17.04 -10.95
C LEU A 118 5.51 -17.12 -9.46
N PRO A 119 6.21 -18.17 -8.99
CA PRO A 119 6.54 -18.32 -7.57
C PRO A 119 7.64 -17.37 -7.07
N PHE A 120 8.49 -16.87 -7.97
CA PHE A 120 9.59 -15.97 -7.63
C PHE A 120 10.00 -15.13 -8.83
N ALA A 121 10.69 -14.03 -8.55
CA ALA A 121 11.29 -13.15 -9.53
C ALA A 121 12.82 -13.33 -9.50
N VAL A 122 13.47 -13.10 -10.64
CA VAL A 122 14.94 -13.08 -10.74
C VAL A 122 15.38 -11.68 -11.14
N LEU A 123 16.42 -11.16 -10.48
CA LEU A 123 17.03 -9.87 -10.80
C LEU A 123 18.52 -9.85 -10.50
N ARG A 124 19.22 -8.94 -11.19
CA ARG A 124 20.56 -8.50 -10.82
C ARG A 124 20.43 -7.40 -9.77
N GLY A 125 20.41 -7.79 -8.50
CA GLY A 125 20.23 -6.86 -7.38
C GLY A 125 20.73 -7.44 -6.07
N TYR A 126 20.70 -6.62 -5.02
CA TYR A 126 21.16 -6.94 -3.67
C TYR A 126 22.67 -7.15 -3.48
N THR A 127 23.44 -7.26 -4.58
CA THR A 127 24.90 -7.30 -4.54
C THR A 127 25.46 -6.06 -3.84
N GLY A 128 26.31 -6.27 -2.84
CA GLY A 128 26.93 -5.18 -2.07
C GLY A 128 26.03 -4.57 -0.99
N THR A 129 24.88 -5.19 -0.69
CA THR A 129 24.01 -4.80 0.42
C THR A 129 24.00 -5.88 1.50
N ASP A 130 23.68 -5.51 2.74
CA ASP A 130 23.53 -6.46 3.85
C ASP A 130 22.15 -7.15 3.88
N LEU A 131 21.22 -6.73 3.02
CA LEU A 131 19.84 -7.24 2.97
C LEU A 131 19.75 -8.78 2.85
N PRO A 132 20.56 -9.48 2.03
CA PRO A 132 20.52 -10.95 1.97
C PRO A 132 20.84 -11.64 3.30
N ALA A 133 21.55 -10.98 4.22
CA ALA A 133 21.86 -11.53 5.54
C ALA A 133 20.74 -11.28 6.57
N GLN A 134 19.77 -10.41 6.26
CA GLN A 134 18.68 -10.03 7.17
C GLN A 134 17.37 -10.78 6.91
N THR A 135 17.24 -11.52 5.80
CA THR A 135 16.03 -12.26 5.46
C THR A 135 16.30 -13.48 4.58
N ASP A 136 15.55 -14.55 4.79
CA ASP A 136 15.58 -15.76 3.96
C ASP A 136 14.85 -15.59 2.61
N THR A 137 14.23 -14.44 2.36
CA THR A 137 13.48 -14.15 1.13
C THR A 137 14.37 -13.61 0.00
N ILE A 138 15.68 -13.57 0.19
CA ILE A 138 16.66 -13.15 -0.83
C ILE A 138 17.67 -14.28 -1.01
N LYS A 139 17.65 -14.97 -2.14
CA LYS A 139 18.49 -16.16 -2.38
C LYS A 139 19.29 -16.06 -3.68
N PRO A 140 20.52 -16.57 -3.75
CA PRO A 140 21.23 -16.66 -5.02
C PRO A 140 20.59 -17.71 -5.94
N ILE A 141 20.65 -17.48 -7.25
CA ILE A 141 20.23 -18.44 -8.28
C ILE A 141 21.19 -18.41 -9.47
N THR A 142 21.56 -19.57 -9.99
CA THR A 142 22.38 -19.68 -11.21
C THR A 142 21.49 -19.78 -12.43
N CYS A 143 21.67 -18.89 -13.40
CA CYS A 143 20.98 -18.96 -14.68
C CYS A 143 21.39 -20.24 -15.43
N PRO A 144 20.44 -21.13 -15.78
CA PRO A 144 20.78 -22.41 -16.42
C PRO A 144 21.25 -22.25 -17.88
N PHE A 145 21.00 -21.09 -18.50
CA PHE A 145 21.35 -20.83 -19.90
C PHE A 145 22.71 -20.16 -20.07
N THR A 146 23.12 -19.34 -19.09
CA THR A 146 24.34 -18.52 -19.19
C THR A 146 25.36 -18.81 -18.08
N GLY A 147 24.99 -19.59 -17.05
CA GLY A 147 25.81 -19.83 -15.86
C GLY A 147 25.93 -18.61 -14.93
N GLU A 148 25.20 -17.53 -15.21
CA GLU A 148 25.29 -16.29 -14.46
C GLU A 148 24.68 -16.41 -13.06
N GLN A 149 25.37 -15.88 -12.04
CA GLN A 149 24.83 -15.75 -10.68
C GLN A 149 23.92 -14.52 -10.59
N LEU A 150 22.66 -14.75 -10.23
CA LEU A 150 21.62 -13.75 -10.03
C LEU A 150 21.01 -13.91 -8.63
N THR A 151 20.03 -13.06 -8.32
CA THR A 151 19.25 -13.13 -7.08
C THR A 151 17.81 -13.52 -7.40
N ALA A 152 17.23 -14.43 -6.62
CA ALA A 152 15.83 -14.80 -6.61
C ALA A 152 15.14 -14.22 -5.36
N VAL A 153 13.93 -13.70 -5.54
CA VAL A 153 13.05 -13.20 -4.47
C VAL A 153 11.64 -13.78 -4.65
N PRO A 154 10.95 -14.24 -3.59
CA PRO A 154 9.64 -14.87 -3.73
C PRO A 154 8.61 -13.86 -4.22
N ALA A 155 7.65 -14.33 -5.02
CA ALA A 155 6.53 -13.50 -5.43
C ALA A 155 5.79 -12.92 -4.23
N LEU A 156 5.36 -11.67 -4.37
CA LEU A 156 4.60 -10.98 -3.35
C LEU A 156 3.13 -11.03 -3.74
N ASN A 157 2.37 -11.87 -3.03
CA ASN A 157 0.95 -12.14 -3.29
C ASN A 157 0.12 -11.72 -2.06
N PRO A 158 -0.28 -10.44 -1.94
CA PRO A 158 -1.10 -9.99 -0.83
C PRO A 158 -2.44 -10.75 -0.77
N ASP A 159 -2.97 -10.93 0.44
CA ASP A 159 -4.34 -11.41 0.61
C ASP A 159 -5.34 -10.35 0.13
N VAL A 160 -4.98 -9.07 0.30
CA VAL A 160 -5.73 -7.92 -0.19
C VAL A 160 -4.77 -6.85 -0.70
N THR A 161 -5.01 -6.36 -1.92
CA THR A 161 -4.43 -5.10 -2.39
C THR A 161 -5.50 -4.02 -2.44
N ILE A 162 -5.18 -2.85 -1.91
CA ILE A 162 -5.99 -1.65 -1.98
C ILE A 162 -5.20 -0.59 -2.74
N VAL A 163 -5.83 0.03 -3.73
CA VAL A 163 -5.26 1.15 -4.48
C VAL A 163 -6.31 2.25 -4.65
N HIS A 164 -5.86 3.48 -4.89
CA HIS A 164 -6.74 4.55 -5.33
C HIS A 164 -6.59 4.77 -6.84
N ALA A 165 -7.66 5.18 -7.51
CA ALA A 165 -7.67 5.54 -8.92
C ALA A 165 -8.62 6.71 -9.15
N GLN A 166 -8.60 7.28 -10.33
CA GLN A 166 -9.46 8.41 -10.63
C GLN A 166 -10.89 7.98 -10.94
N ARG A 167 -11.08 7.00 -11.83
CA ARG A 167 -12.43 6.65 -12.33
C ARG A 167 -12.67 5.16 -12.31
N ALA A 168 -13.94 4.79 -12.13
CA ALA A 168 -14.44 3.49 -12.54
C ALA A 168 -15.71 3.65 -13.37
N ASP A 169 -16.04 2.65 -14.19
CA ASP A 169 -17.38 2.52 -14.76
C ASP A 169 -18.28 1.62 -13.90
N ARG A 170 -19.58 1.59 -14.23
CA ARG A 170 -20.56 0.71 -13.58
C ARG A 170 -20.32 -0.79 -13.80
N ALA A 171 -19.52 -1.16 -14.80
CA ALA A 171 -19.09 -2.55 -15.00
C ALA A 171 -17.91 -2.92 -14.09
N GLY A 172 -17.34 -1.94 -13.38
CA GLY A 172 -16.26 -2.09 -12.43
C GLY A 172 -14.87 -2.13 -13.08
N ASN A 173 -14.75 -1.68 -14.33
CA ASN A 173 -13.44 -1.36 -14.89
C ASN A 173 -12.94 -0.07 -14.25
N VAL A 174 -11.64 0.03 -14.00
CA VAL A 174 -11.03 1.16 -13.32
C VAL A 174 -10.03 1.82 -14.26
N GLN A 175 -10.15 3.13 -14.48
CA GLN A 175 -9.20 3.93 -15.22
C GLN A 175 -8.33 4.75 -14.26
N LEU A 176 -7.00 4.63 -14.41
CA LEU A 176 -6.03 5.47 -13.71
C LEU A 176 -5.02 6.08 -14.66
N TRP A 177 -4.54 7.29 -14.38
CA TRP A 177 -3.52 7.98 -15.17
C TRP A 177 -2.56 8.78 -14.29
N GLY A 178 -1.44 9.21 -14.86
CA GLY A 178 -0.36 9.85 -14.11
C GLY A 178 0.67 8.83 -13.67
N ILE A 179 1.18 8.96 -12.44
CA ILE A 179 2.20 8.04 -11.91
C ILE A 179 1.47 6.82 -11.33
N ALA A 180 1.50 5.71 -12.07
CA ALA A 180 0.85 4.45 -11.64
C ALA A 180 1.72 3.60 -10.69
N GLY A 181 3.04 3.79 -10.69
CA GLY A 181 3.96 2.96 -9.91
C GLY A 181 3.76 1.47 -10.20
N VAL A 182 3.59 0.68 -9.13
CA VAL A 182 3.31 -0.77 -9.18
C VAL A 182 1.84 -1.12 -8.95
N GLN A 183 0.92 -0.14 -8.98
CA GLN A 183 -0.49 -0.37 -8.60
C GLN A 183 -1.15 -1.49 -9.42
N LYS A 184 -0.87 -1.57 -10.73
CA LYS A 184 -1.42 -2.61 -11.60
C LYS A 184 -0.89 -3.99 -11.19
N GLU A 185 0.42 -4.13 -11.01
CA GLU A 185 1.04 -5.37 -10.56
C GLU A 185 0.54 -5.78 -9.17
N ALA A 186 0.40 -4.84 -8.24
CA ALA A 186 -0.09 -5.11 -6.89
C ALA A 186 -1.54 -5.63 -6.89
N VAL A 187 -2.41 -5.05 -7.73
CA VAL A 187 -3.80 -5.52 -7.88
C VAL A 187 -3.83 -6.93 -8.48
N LEU A 188 -3.05 -7.18 -9.54
CA LEU A 188 -3.01 -8.48 -10.22
C LEU A 188 -2.36 -9.58 -9.37
N ALA A 189 -1.46 -9.24 -8.45
CA ALA A 189 -0.80 -10.20 -7.57
C ALA A 189 -1.66 -10.62 -6.37
N ALA A 190 -2.73 -9.89 -6.06
CA ALA A 190 -3.52 -10.12 -4.86
C ALA A 190 -4.64 -11.13 -5.05
N LYS A 191 -5.02 -11.81 -3.96
CA LYS A 191 -6.20 -12.69 -3.95
C LYS A 191 -7.51 -11.89 -4.04
N ARG A 192 -7.55 -10.72 -3.42
CA ARG A 192 -8.67 -9.78 -3.39
C ARG A 192 -8.17 -8.37 -3.65
N SER A 193 -8.99 -7.54 -4.28
CA SER A 193 -8.62 -6.16 -4.60
C SER A 193 -9.75 -5.18 -4.35
N LEU A 194 -9.43 -4.09 -3.66
CA LEU A 194 -10.29 -2.93 -3.48
C LEU A 194 -9.69 -1.74 -4.23
N VAL A 195 -10.45 -1.15 -5.14
CA VAL A 195 -10.06 0.11 -5.77
C VAL A 195 -10.99 1.22 -5.29
N THR A 196 -10.46 2.17 -4.53
CA THR A 196 -11.21 3.41 -4.26
C THR A 196 -11.06 4.35 -5.45
N VAL A 197 -12.11 5.07 -5.83
CA VAL A 197 -12.10 5.99 -6.97
C VAL A 197 -12.65 7.36 -6.62
N GLU A 198 -12.21 8.39 -7.34
CA GLU A 198 -12.75 9.75 -7.17
C GLU A 198 -14.19 9.85 -7.66
N GLU A 199 -14.52 9.18 -8.76
CA GLU A 199 -15.87 9.16 -9.33
C GLU A 199 -16.18 7.83 -10.04
N VAL A 200 -17.46 7.45 -10.04
CA VAL A 200 -17.99 6.38 -10.90
C VAL A 200 -18.74 7.01 -12.07
N VAL A 201 -18.29 6.74 -13.30
CA VAL A 201 -18.85 7.29 -14.54
C VAL A 201 -19.66 6.25 -15.31
N ASP A 202 -20.47 6.72 -16.27
CA ASP A 202 -21.22 5.81 -17.15
C ASP A 202 -20.30 5.10 -18.16
N GLU A 203 -19.31 5.81 -18.70
CA GLU A 203 -18.36 5.31 -19.70
C GLU A 203 -16.93 5.82 -19.44
N LEU A 204 -15.93 4.96 -19.62
CA LEU A 204 -14.52 5.32 -19.51
C LEU A 204 -14.01 5.87 -20.84
N GLU A 205 -14.04 7.19 -20.98
CA GLU A 205 -13.45 7.88 -22.14
C GLU A 205 -11.94 7.59 -22.26
N PRO A 206 -11.44 7.20 -23.45
CA PRO A 206 -10.02 6.95 -23.66
C PRO A 206 -9.16 8.17 -23.34
N ARG A 207 -8.11 7.97 -22.53
CA ARG A 207 -7.19 9.03 -22.11
C ARG A 207 -5.74 8.66 -22.41
N PRO A 208 -4.95 9.55 -23.04
CA PRO A 208 -3.53 9.29 -23.28
C PRO A 208 -2.77 8.98 -21.99
N GLY A 209 -2.02 7.87 -22.01
CA GLY A 209 -1.22 7.42 -20.86
C GLY A 209 -2.03 6.85 -19.70
N ALA A 210 -3.36 6.70 -19.82
CA ALA A 210 -4.15 6.00 -18.84
C ALA A 210 -4.01 4.48 -18.98
N LEU A 211 -4.07 3.79 -17.85
CA LEU A 211 -4.27 2.35 -17.77
C LEU A 211 -5.72 2.06 -17.39
N VAL A 212 -6.24 0.95 -17.88
CA VAL A 212 -7.53 0.40 -17.45
C VAL A 212 -7.29 -0.95 -16.79
N LEU A 213 -7.64 -1.06 -15.52
CA LEU A 213 -7.77 -2.34 -14.83
C LEU A 213 -9.14 -2.91 -15.19
N PRO A 214 -9.21 -4.07 -15.85
CA PRO A 214 -10.48 -4.65 -16.24
C PRO A 214 -11.21 -5.21 -15.01
N SER A 215 -12.54 -5.22 -15.06
CA SER A 215 -13.39 -5.60 -13.91
C SER A 215 -13.23 -7.05 -13.41
N TRP A 216 -12.56 -7.92 -14.16
CA TRP A 216 -12.21 -9.27 -13.71
C TRP A 216 -10.99 -9.30 -12.78
N ALA A 217 -10.13 -8.27 -12.83
CA ALA A 217 -8.97 -8.11 -11.95
C ALA A 217 -9.33 -7.41 -10.63
N VAL A 218 -10.54 -6.85 -10.53
CA VAL A 218 -11.01 -6.04 -9.40
C VAL A 218 -12.09 -6.81 -8.63
N THR A 219 -11.96 -6.91 -7.30
CA THR A 219 -12.99 -7.54 -6.46
C THR A 219 -14.09 -6.56 -6.10
N ALA A 220 -13.72 -5.36 -5.64
CA ALA A 220 -14.65 -4.29 -5.34
C ALA A 220 -14.12 -2.91 -5.72
N VAL A 221 -15.04 -2.01 -6.06
CA VAL A 221 -14.82 -0.59 -6.26
C VAL A 221 -15.61 0.18 -5.21
N ALA A 222 -15.02 1.24 -4.65
CA ALA A 222 -15.72 2.18 -3.78
C ALA A 222 -15.50 3.61 -4.25
N GLU A 223 -16.58 4.36 -4.46
CA GLU A 223 -16.50 5.78 -4.75
C GLU A 223 -16.17 6.55 -3.47
N VAL A 224 -14.98 7.15 -3.44
CA VAL A 224 -14.44 7.88 -2.30
C VAL A 224 -13.79 9.16 -2.84
N PRO A 225 -14.56 10.23 -3.05
CA PRO A 225 -14.01 11.52 -3.45
C PRO A 225 -12.97 11.99 -2.44
N ARG A 226 -11.84 12.48 -2.95
CA ARG A 226 -10.64 12.83 -2.19
C ARG A 226 -10.05 11.66 -1.40
N GLY A 227 -10.24 10.43 -1.89
CA GLY A 227 -9.83 9.21 -1.19
C GLY A 227 -8.32 9.08 -1.00
N ALA A 228 -7.53 9.82 -1.78
CA ALA A 228 -6.08 9.88 -1.60
C ALA A 228 -5.56 11.03 -0.72
N ALA A 229 -6.40 12.00 -0.32
CA ALA A 229 -5.93 13.11 0.49
C ALA A 229 -5.25 12.62 1.81
N PRO A 230 -4.08 13.17 2.20
CA PRO A 230 -3.43 14.38 1.67
C PRO A 230 -2.47 14.16 0.48
N SER A 231 -2.30 12.92 0.00
CA SER A 231 -1.69 12.66 -1.32
C SER A 231 -2.54 13.30 -2.42
N TYR A 232 -2.01 13.40 -3.63
CA TYR A 232 -2.68 14.03 -4.75
C TYR A 232 -3.28 13.00 -5.71
N ALA A 233 -4.31 13.41 -6.45
CA ALA A 233 -4.88 12.67 -7.56
C ALA A 233 -4.82 13.55 -8.82
N ALA A 234 -4.03 13.14 -9.82
CA ALA A 234 -3.72 13.96 -10.99
C ALA A 234 -5.01 14.33 -11.74
N GLY A 235 -5.26 15.64 -11.88
CA GLY A 235 -6.46 16.18 -12.53
C GLY A 235 -7.67 16.38 -11.59
N TYR A 236 -7.57 16.03 -10.31
CA TYR A 236 -8.62 16.27 -9.31
C TYR A 236 -8.18 17.27 -8.23
N TYR A 237 -7.02 17.05 -7.61
CA TYR A 237 -6.48 17.94 -6.59
C TYR A 237 -4.97 17.76 -6.40
N GLU A 238 -4.33 18.81 -5.87
CA GLU A 238 -2.91 18.84 -5.55
C GLU A 238 -2.60 18.21 -4.18
N ARG A 239 -1.31 17.98 -3.92
CA ARG A 239 -0.83 17.41 -2.65
C ARG A 239 -0.97 18.46 -1.55
N ASP A 240 -1.54 18.06 -0.42
CA ASP A 240 -1.62 18.92 0.75
C ASP A 240 -0.32 18.83 1.57
N ASN A 241 0.67 19.65 1.18
CA ASN A 241 1.96 19.69 1.88
C ASN A 241 1.83 20.18 3.33
N ALA A 242 0.82 20.99 3.66
CA ALA A 242 0.61 21.45 5.03
C ALA A 242 0.19 20.29 5.94
N ALA A 243 -0.67 19.39 5.46
CA ALA A 243 -1.03 18.17 6.18
C ALA A 243 0.19 17.23 6.37
N TYR A 244 1.06 17.09 5.37
CA TYR A 244 2.29 16.31 5.51
C TYR A 244 3.26 16.92 6.54
N GLN A 245 3.37 18.25 6.60
CA GLN A 245 4.18 18.95 7.60
C GLN A 245 3.59 18.81 9.00
N ALA A 246 2.28 19.01 9.15
CA ALA A 246 1.58 18.85 10.43
C ALA A 246 1.69 17.42 11.00
N TRP A 247 1.78 16.40 10.13
CA TRP A 247 1.97 15.02 10.57
C TRP A 247 3.26 14.81 11.37
N ASP A 248 4.31 15.60 11.15
CA ASP A 248 5.56 15.46 11.92
C ASP A 248 5.34 15.70 13.42
N GLU A 249 4.57 16.73 13.78
CA GLU A 249 4.24 17.03 15.17
C GLU A 249 3.31 15.96 15.76
N ILE A 250 2.23 15.61 15.05
CA ILE A 250 1.24 14.60 15.47
C ILE A 250 1.90 13.24 15.66
N GLY A 251 2.66 12.80 14.65
CA GLY A 251 3.31 11.49 14.64
C GLY A 251 4.43 11.39 15.66
N ARG A 252 5.02 12.48 16.12
CA ARG A 252 6.14 12.47 17.08
C ARG A 252 5.68 12.25 18.51
N ASP A 253 4.65 12.95 18.95
CA ASP A 253 4.16 12.89 20.32
C ASP A 253 3.06 11.82 20.47
N ARG A 254 3.13 10.98 21.51
CA ARG A 254 2.16 9.88 21.68
C ARG A 254 0.78 10.38 22.11
N GLU A 255 0.70 11.46 22.88
CA GLU A 255 -0.57 12.04 23.33
C GLU A 255 -1.28 12.75 22.18
N GLU A 256 -0.56 13.53 21.38
CA GLU A 256 -1.12 14.16 20.18
C GLU A 256 -1.59 13.13 19.15
N PHE A 257 -0.82 12.06 18.95
CA PHE A 257 -1.27 10.94 18.11
C PHE A 257 -2.51 10.25 18.67
N ALA A 258 -2.60 10.03 19.98
CA ALA A 258 -3.77 9.43 20.60
C ALA A 258 -5.02 10.31 20.44
N LYS A 259 -4.88 11.64 20.55
CA LYS A 259 -5.96 12.60 20.24
C LYS A 259 -6.40 12.48 18.78
N TRP A 260 -5.45 12.51 17.85
CA TRP A 260 -5.72 12.34 16.42
C TRP A 260 -6.44 11.01 16.12
N LEU A 261 -6.01 9.91 16.76
CA LEU A 261 -6.60 8.59 16.57
C LEU A 261 -8.03 8.51 17.13
N ASN A 262 -8.27 9.13 18.30
CA ASN A 262 -9.59 9.24 18.91
C ASN A 262 -10.55 10.05 18.03
N ASP A 263 -10.09 11.16 17.47
CA ASP A 263 -10.87 11.98 16.53
C ASP A 263 -11.18 11.20 15.24
N LEU A 264 -10.21 10.44 14.71
CA LEU A 264 -10.40 9.62 13.52
C LEU A 264 -11.44 8.51 13.70
N THR A 265 -11.41 7.85 14.87
CA THR A 265 -12.27 6.71 15.22
C THR A 265 -13.61 7.12 15.83
N GLY A 266 -13.75 8.38 16.24
CA GLY A 266 -14.93 8.88 16.94
C GLY A 266 -15.03 8.41 18.41
N VAL A 267 -13.97 7.82 18.96
CA VAL A 267 -13.90 7.43 20.37
C VAL A 267 -13.50 8.65 21.19
N LYS A 268 -14.44 9.23 21.96
CA LYS A 268 -14.09 10.27 22.93
C LYS A 268 -13.37 9.64 24.12
N ALA A 269 -12.21 10.21 24.48
CA ALA A 269 -11.42 9.83 25.65
C ALA A 269 -12.22 9.98 26.96
#